data_AF-A0A7W1TU50-F1
#
_entry.id   AF-A0A7W1TU50-F1
#
_cell.length_a   1.000
_cell.length_b   1.000
_cell.length_c   1.000
_cell.angle_alpha   90.00
_cell.angle_beta   90.00
_cell.angle_gamma   90.00
#
_symmetry.space_group_name_H-M   'P 1'
#
loop_
_entity.id
_entity.type
_entity.pdbx_description
1 polymer ?
#
loop_
_entity_poly.entity_id
_entity_poly.type
_entity_poly.pdbx_seq_one_letter_code
_entity_poly.pdbx_strand_id
1 'polypeptide(L)'
;LTAAREHLRALDASALDAGERREMVVGLAEALYLEDAFASAAELFDTALSANGPTDFGPAARERVLDWWATALDRHAQLKPAGERHVIYRRIADRMDRESRDHPASTPAAYWLAAGARGAGELDRAWAASIAAWVRASMTLDRGAALRADIDRLVLQALIPERARALGLSAKETEQAHAGMLAEWDLIKKNWSR
;
A
#
# COMPACT_ATOMS: atom_id res chain seq x y z
N LEU A 1 -15.62 21.55 0.57
CA LEU A 1 -15.92 20.36 -0.26
C LEU A 1 -16.97 20.65 -1.33
N THR A 2 -18.15 21.17 -0.97
CA THR A 2 -19.23 21.50 -1.93
C THR A 2 -18.77 22.32 -3.14
N ALA A 3 -18.07 23.45 -2.93
CA ALA A 3 -17.59 24.30 -4.01
C ALA A 3 -16.60 23.58 -4.95
N ALA A 4 -15.66 22.79 -4.41
CA ALA A 4 -14.68 22.05 -5.22
C ALA A 4 -15.37 21.00 -6.11
N ARG A 5 -16.38 20.31 -5.59
CA ARG A 5 -17.19 19.35 -6.35
C ARG A 5 -18.00 20.02 -7.45
N GLU A 6 -18.57 21.19 -7.18
CA GLU A 6 -19.29 21.97 -8.20
C GLU A 6 -18.36 22.41 -9.32
N HIS A 7 -17.13 22.83 -9.01
CA HIS A 7 -16.12 23.17 -10.01
C HIS A 7 -15.74 21.95 -10.85
N LEU A 8 -15.48 20.78 -10.23
CA LEU A 8 -15.15 19.55 -10.96
C LEU A 8 -16.30 19.09 -11.88
N ARG A 9 -17.55 19.23 -11.45
CA ARG A 9 -18.74 18.90 -12.26
C ARG A 9 -18.98 19.86 -13.43
N ALA A 10 -18.49 21.09 -13.32
CA ALA A 10 -18.64 22.11 -14.35
C ALA A 10 -17.61 21.96 -15.49
N LEU A 11 -16.58 21.12 -15.32
CA LEU A 11 -15.58 20.85 -16.36
C LEU A 11 -16.19 20.04 -17.51
N ASP A 12 -15.98 20.50 -18.73
CA ASP A 12 -16.29 19.73 -19.94
C ASP A 12 -15.15 18.74 -20.23
N ALA A 13 -15.35 17.48 -19.84
CA ALA A 13 -14.37 16.42 -20.05
C ALA A 13 -14.02 16.17 -21.52
N SER A 14 -14.90 16.57 -22.46
CA SER A 14 -14.65 16.40 -23.90
C SER A 14 -13.66 17.43 -24.46
N ALA A 15 -13.52 18.57 -23.79
CA ALA A 15 -12.60 19.63 -24.14
C ALA A 15 -11.18 19.43 -23.59
N LEU A 16 -11.02 18.55 -22.59
CA LEU A 16 -9.75 18.28 -21.93
C LEU A 16 -8.84 17.37 -22.76
N ASP A 17 -7.53 17.48 -22.61
CA ASP A 17 -6.59 16.51 -23.16
C ASP A 17 -6.54 15.21 -22.34
N ALA A 18 -5.71 14.25 -22.76
CA ALA A 18 -5.63 12.95 -22.07
C ALA A 18 -5.00 13.02 -20.67
N GLY A 19 -4.09 13.96 -20.42
CA GLY A 19 -3.50 14.19 -19.10
C GLY A 19 -4.47 14.92 -18.18
N GLU A 20 -5.10 15.99 -18.67
CA GLU A 20 -6.10 16.78 -17.94
C GLU A 20 -7.32 15.94 -17.55
N ARG A 21 -7.82 15.08 -18.46
CA ARG A 21 -8.89 14.12 -18.11
C ARG A 21 -8.46 13.18 -16.98
N ARG A 22 -7.19 12.78 -16.94
CA ARG A 22 -6.67 11.89 -15.89
C ARG A 22 -6.61 12.60 -14.55
N GLU A 23 -6.08 13.83 -14.52
CA GLU A 23 -6.08 14.68 -13.31
C GLU A 23 -7.51 14.97 -12.83
N MET A 24 -8.46 15.18 -13.75
CA MET A 24 -9.88 15.30 -13.41
C MET A 24 -10.42 14.04 -12.73
N VAL A 25 -10.08 12.83 -13.22
CA VAL A 25 -10.47 11.57 -12.58
C VAL A 25 -9.87 11.44 -11.18
N VAL A 26 -8.61 11.84 -10.99
CA VAL A 26 -7.97 11.89 -9.67
C VAL A 26 -8.72 12.85 -8.73
N GLY A 27 -9.03 14.07 -9.18
CA GLY A 27 -9.80 15.03 -8.39
C GLY A 27 -11.20 14.54 -8.01
N LEU A 28 -11.88 13.81 -8.91
CA LEU A 28 -13.15 13.16 -8.61
C LEU A 28 -12.99 12.03 -7.57
N ALA A 29 -11.93 11.24 -7.67
CA ALA A 29 -11.62 10.18 -6.71
C ALA A 29 -11.33 10.74 -5.31
N GLU A 30 -10.54 11.82 -5.22
CA GLU A 30 -10.27 12.53 -3.97
C GLU A 30 -11.55 13.12 -3.36
N ALA A 31 -12.43 13.71 -4.18
CA ALA A 31 -13.72 14.20 -3.70
C ALA A 31 -14.58 13.09 -3.10
N LEU A 32 -14.65 11.92 -3.74
CA LEU A 32 -15.34 10.75 -3.20
C LEU A 32 -14.70 10.23 -1.90
N TYR A 33 -13.37 10.21 -1.83
CA TYR A 33 -12.66 9.80 -0.62
C TYR A 33 -13.02 10.71 0.56
N LEU A 34 -13.06 12.03 0.34
CA LEU A 34 -13.38 13.03 1.37
C LEU A 34 -14.88 13.02 1.77
N GLU A 35 -15.73 12.33 1.00
CA GLU A 35 -17.14 12.06 1.30
C GLU A 35 -17.34 10.64 1.87
N ASP A 36 -16.26 9.97 2.34
CA ASP A 36 -16.24 8.60 2.89
C ASP A 36 -16.71 7.50 1.90
N ALA A 37 -16.83 7.82 0.61
CA ALA A 37 -17.17 6.88 -0.46
C ALA A 37 -15.93 6.09 -0.94
N PHE A 38 -15.24 5.45 0.01
CA PHE A 38 -13.88 4.90 -0.18
C PHE A 38 -13.76 3.84 -1.29
N ALA A 39 -14.73 2.92 -1.39
CA ALA A 39 -14.69 1.90 -2.45
C ALA A 39 -14.82 2.54 -3.85
N SER A 40 -15.72 3.50 -3.99
CA SER A 40 -15.91 4.22 -5.26
C SER A 40 -14.69 5.09 -5.61
N ALA A 41 -14.08 5.74 -4.61
CA ALA A 41 -12.83 6.46 -4.79
C ALA A 41 -11.72 5.52 -5.30
N ALA A 42 -11.60 4.32 -4.72
CA ALA A 42 -10.60 3.34 -5.14
C ALA A 42 -10.79 2.90 -6.61
N GLU A 43 -12.02 2.72 -7.08
CA GLU A 43 -12.26 2.38 -8.51
C GLU A 43 -11.80 3.51 -9.45
N LEU A 44 -12.02 4.78 -9.08
CA LEU A 44 -11.55 5.91 -9.89
C LEU A 44 -10.03 6.06 -9.85
N PHE A 45 -9.39 5.89 -8.70
CA PHE A 45 -7.92 5.90 -8.62
C PHE A 45 -7.31 4.76 -9.46
N ASP A 46 -7.87 3.54 -9.43
CA ASP A 46 -7.37 2.42 -10.24
C ASP A 46 -7.55 2.69 -11.75
N THR A 47 -8.66 3.34 -12.12
CA THR A 47 -8.90 3.79 -13.50
C THR A 47 -7.84 4.79 -13.96
N ALA A 48 -7.51 5.78 -13.12
CA ALA A 48 -6.47 6.75 -13.42
C ALA A 48 -5.07 6.11 -13.56
N LEU A 49 -4.80 5.05 -12.79
CA LEU A 49 -3.54 4.30 -12.82
C LEU A 49 -3.41 3.32 -13.99
N SER A 50 -4.52 2.91 -14.63
CA SER A 50 -4.53 1.85 -15.65
C SER A 50 -3.98 2.26 -17.02
N ALA A 51 -3.69 3.55 -17.23
CA ALA A 51 -3.30 4.06 -18.54
C ALA A 51 -1.78 4.08 -18.75
N ASN A 52 -1.27 2.99 -19.34
CA ASN A 52 0.13 2.79 -19.76
C ASN A 52 0.40 3.44 -21.15
N GLY A 53 0.23 4.75 -21.25
CA GLY A 53 0.42 5.50 -22.50
C GLY A 53 1.50 6.58 -22.41
N PRO A 54 1.81 7.29 -23.51
CA PRO A 54 2.79 8.40 -23.52
C PRO A 54 2.40 9.60 -22.63
N THR A 55 1.18 9.61 -22.11
CA THR A 55 0.65 10.58 -21.14
C THR A 55 0.57 9.97 -19.74
N ASP A 56 1.51 9.07 -19.39
CA ASP A 56 1.58 8.51 -18.05
C ASP A 56 1.87 9.60 -17.02
N PHE A 57 1.46 9.35 -15.78
CA PHE A 57 1.84 10.20 -14.67
C PHE A 57 3.37 10.31 -14.59
N GLY A 58 3.86 11.50 -14.22
CA GLY A 58 5.23 11.58 -13.71
C GLY A 58 5.41 10.64 -12.51
N PRO A 59 6.59 10.04 -12.29
CA PRO A 59 6.80 9.00 -11.27
C PRO A 59 6.25 9.37 -9.88
N ALA A 60 6.48 10.60 -9.44
CA ALA A 60 6.00 11.09 -8.14
C ALA A 60 4.47 11.22 -8.06
N ALA A 61 3.80 11.66 -9.14
CA ALA A 61 2.34 11.73 -9.16
C ALA A 61 1.73 10.33 -9.13
N ARG A 62 2.34 9.40 -9.86
CA ARG A 62 1.94 8.00 -9.89
C ARG A 62 2.03 7.35 -8.50
N GLU A 63 3.13 7.57 -7.78
CA GLU A 63 3.28 7.08 -6.40
C GLU A 63 2.19 7.64 -5.49
N ARG A 64 1.88 8.93 -5.56
CA ARG A 64 0.82 9.53 -4.74
C ARG A 64 -0.56 8.94 -5.03
N VAL A 65 -0.93 8.79 -6.31
CA VAL A 65 -2.23 8.21 -6.70
C VAL A 65 -2.31 6.74 -6.26
N LEU A 66 -1.21 6.00 -6.36
CA LEU A 66 -1.12 4.61 -5.90
C LEU A 66 -1.29 4.49 -4.37
N ASP A 67 -0.69 5.40 -3.61
CA ASP A 67 -0.84 5.44 -2.15
C ASP A 67 -2.27 5.82 -1.74
N TRP A 68 -2.87 6.78 -2.44
CA TRP A 68 -4.29 7.14 -2.28
C TRP A 68 -5.23 5.97 -2.57
N TRP A 69 -4.98 5.24 -3.66
CA TRP A 69 -5.73 4.03 -4.01
C TRP A 69 -5.72 3.00 -2.88
N ALA A 70 -4.54 2.68 -2.35
CA ALA A 70 -4.39 1.69 -1.29
C ALA A 70 -5.00 2.17 0.03
N THR A 71 -4.82 3.46 0.36
CA THR A 71 -5.42 4.09 1.53
C THR A 71 -6.95 4.06 1.45
N ALA A 72 -7.54 4.34 0.29
CA ALA A 72 -8.99 4.24 0.08
C ALA A 72 -9.49 2.80 0.35
N LEU A 73 -8.79 1.78 -0.18
CA LEU A 73 -9.15 0.38 0.10
C LEU A 73 -8.96 0.00 1.56
N ASP A 74 -7.90 0.46 2.24
CA ASP A 74 -7.69 0.24 3.67
C ASP A 74 -8.82 0.86 4.51
N ARG A 75 -9.19 2.12 4.25
CA ARG A 75 -10.34 2.77 4.88
C ARG A 75 -11.63 2.00 4.63
N HIS A 76 -11.85 1.53 3.40
CA HIS A 76 -13.00 0.69 3.11
C HIS A 76 -12.99 -0.61 3.91
N ALA A 77 -11.84 -1.29 4.01
CA ALA A 77 -11.69 -2.52 4.78
C ALA A 77 -11.96 -2.31 6.28
N GLN A 78 -11.55 -1.17 6.84
CA GLN A 78 -11.81 -0.84 8.25
C GLN A 78 -13.32 -0.75 8.57
N LEU A 79 -14.15 -0.39 7.60
CA LEU A 79 -15.62 -0.35 7.73
C LEU A 79 -16.28 -1.73 7.61
N LYS A 80 -15.54 -2.77 7.22
CA LYS A 80 -16.09 -4.11 7.00
C LYS A 80 -15.94 -5.02 8.23
N PRO A 81 -16.78 -6.05 8.36
CA PRO A 81 -16.56 -7.14 9.31
C PRO A 81 -15.21 -7.82 9.06
N ALA A 82 -14.57 -8.32 10.12
CA ALA A 82 -13.23 -8.93 10.06
C ALA A 82 -13.10 -10.02 8.98
N GLY A 83 -14.15 -10.85 8.82
CA GLY A 83 -14.19 -11.92 7.83
C GLY A 83 -14.19 -11.44 6.37
N GLU A 84 -14.51 -10.18 6.08
CA GLU A 84 -14.52 -9.65 4.71
C GLU A 84 -13.27 -8.83 4.37
N ARG A 85 -12.55 -8.33 5.39
CA ARG A 85 -11.39 -7.44 5.20
C ARG A 85 -10.28 -8.09 4.39
N HIS A 86 -10.08 -9.39 4.59
CA HIS A 86 -8.98 -10.13 3.96
C HIS A 86 -9.05 -10.11 2.43
N VAL A 87 -10.25 -10.09 1.84
CA VAL A 87 -10.44 -10.01 0.38
C VAL A 87 -9.96 -8.66 -0.15
N ILE A 88 -10.26 -7.57 0.56
CA ILE A 88 -9.86 -6.21 0.19
C ILE A 88 -8.34 -6.06 0.30
N TYR A 89 -7.75 -6.54 1.40
CA TYR A 89 -6.30 -6.51 1.58
C TYR A 89 -5.55 -7.38 0.57
N ARG A 90 -6.12 -8.52 0.15
CA ARG A 90 -5.57 -9.33 -0.95
C ARG A 90 -5.56 -8.56 -2.27
N ARG A 91 -6.63 -7.81 -2.59
CA ARG A 91 -6.67 -6.91 -3.76
C ARG A 91 -5.55 -5.88 -3.71
N ILE A 92 -5.29 -5.27 -2.54
CA ILE A 92 -4.15 -4.36 -2.34
C ILE A 92 -2.84 -5.07 -2.67
N ALA A 93 -2.58 -6.22 -2.02
CA ALA A 93 -1.33 -6.97 -2.19
C ALA A 93 -1.09 -7.35 -3.66
N ASP A 94 -2.09 -7.87 -4.37
CA ASP A 94 -1.93 -8.34 -5.74
C ASP A 94 -1.72 -7.20 -6.76
N ARG A 95 -2.30 -6.01 -6.50
CA ARG A 95 -2.02 -4.82 -7.31
C ARG A 95 -0.61 -4.29 -7.06
N MET A 96 -0.14 -4.29 -5.82
CA MET A 96 1.20 -3.82 -5.44
C MET A 96 2.30 -4.78 -5.86
N ASP A 97 2.02 -6.08 -5.93
CA ASP A 97 2.93 -7.07 -6.48
C ASP A 97 3.14 -6.86 -7.98
N ARG A 98 2.07 -6.61 -8.75
CA ARG A 98 2.17 -6.21 -10.17
C ARG A 98 2.95 -4.91 -10.32
N GLU A 99 2.60 -3.91 -9.52
CA GLU A 99 3.27 -2.63 -9.50
C GLU A 99 4.78 -2.73 -9.26
N SER A 100 5.18 -3.57 -8.30
CA SER A 100 6.58 -3.77 -7.93
C SER A 100 7.40 -4.45 -9.03
N ARG A 101 6.77 -5.14 -9.99
CA ARG A 101 7.47 -5.71 -11.16
C ARG A 101 7.83 -4.62 -12.16
N ASP A 102 6.94 -3.67 -12.38
CA ASP A 102 7.09 -2.60 -13.36
C ASP A 102 7.87 -1.40 -12.79
N HIS A 103 7.68 -1.12 -11.49
CA HIS A 103 8.32 -0.01 -10.77
C HIS A 103 8.99 -0.52 -9.48
N PRO A 104 10.16 -1.18 -9.56
CA PRO A 104 10.80 -1.81 -8.40
C PRO A 104 11.21 -0.84 -7.27
N ALA A 105 11.35 0.45 -7.58
CA ALA A 105 11.67 1.51 -6.63
C ALA A 105 10.41 2.18 -6.02
N SER A 106 9.21 1.69 -6.34
CA SER A 106 7.96 2.29 -5.86
C SER A 106 7.80 2.10 -4.35
N THR A 107 7.83 3.21 -3.62
CA THR A 107 7.72 3.20 -2.15
C THR A 107 6.34 2.72 -1.68
N PRO A 108 5.22 3.24 -2.21
CA PRO A 108 3.89 2.75 -1.83
C PRO A 108 3.69 1.28 -2.17
N ALA A 109 4.20 0.81 -3.32
CA ALA A 109 4.08 -0.60 -3.70
C ALA A 109 4.78 -1.54 -2.69
N ALA A 110 6.00 -1.20 -2.30
CA ALA A 110 6.76 -1.98 -1.34
C ALA A 110 6.07 -2.05 0.04
N TYR A 111 5.59 -0.91 0.54
CA TYR A 111 4.88 -0.85 1.83
C TYR A 111 3.53 -1.58 1.79
N TRP A 112 2.67 -1.24 0.83
CA TRP A 112 1.32 -1.78 0.75
C TRP A 112 1.27 -3.24 0.33
N LEU A 113 2.30 -3.78 -0.32
CA LEU A 113 2.43 -5.22 -0.53
C LEU A 113 2.56 -5.97 0.80
N ALA A 114 3.44 -5.50 1.70
CA ALA A 114 3.63 -6.10 3.01
C ALA A 114 2.39 -5.92 3.91
N ALA A 115 1.85 -4.68 3.97
CA ALA A 115 0.66 -4.38 4.75
C ALA A 115 -0.59 -5.13 4.25
N GLY A 116 -0.79 -5.18 2.93
CA GLY A 116 -1.87 -5.91 2.29
C GLY A 116 -1.77 -7.42 2.51
N ALA A 117 -0.59 -8.01 2.33
CA ALA A 117 -0.41 -9.44 2.61
C ALA A 117 -0.72 -9.78 4.08
N ARG A 118 -0.31 -8.91 5.02
CA ARG A 118 -0.66 -9.06 6.45
C ARG A 118 -2.17 -8.97 6.66
N GLY A 119 -2.81 -7.93 6.13
CA GLY A 119 -4.26 -7.73 6.26
C GLY A 119 -5.09 -8.85 5.61
N ALA A 120 -4.53 -9.55 4.62
CA ALA A 120 -5.11 -10.75 4.01
C ALA A 120 -4.93 -12.03 4.84
N GLY A 121 -4.17 -11.97 5.95
CA GLY A 121 -3.80 -13.13 6.76
C GLY A 121 -2.65 -13.96 6.20
N GLU A 122 -1.99 -13.50 5.14
CA GLU A 122 -0.90 -14.20 4.45
C GLU A 122 0.44 -13.86 5.13
N LEU A 123 0.59 -14.22 6.41
CA LEU A 123 1.68 -13.73 7.27
C LEU A 123 3.09 -14.07 6.76
N ASP A 124 3.28 -15.23 6.14
CA ASP A 124 4.59 -15.58 5.54
C ASP A 124 4.88 -14.76 4.28
N ARG A 125 3.85 -14.47 3.46
CA ARG A 125 3.99 -13.55 2.32
C ARG A 125 4.31 -12.13 2.80
N ALA A 126 3.66 -11.69 3.88
CA ALA A 126 3.92 -10.38 4.49
C ALA A 126 5.36 -10.27 5.03
N TRP A 127 5.91 -11.36 5.59
CA TRP A 127 7.30 -11.42 6.05
C TRP A 127 8.27 -11.29 4.87
N ALA A 128 8.10 -12.12 3.84
CA ALA A 128 8.93 -12.05 2.64
C ALA A 128 8.85 -10.68 1.95
N ALA A 129 7.64 -10.11 1.86
CA ALA A 129 7.42 -8.78 1.29
C ALA A 129 8.12 -7.68 2.11
N SER A 130 8.06 -7.74 3.44
CA SER A 130 8.74 -6.79 4.33
C SER A 130 10.26 -6.81 4.14
N ILE A 131 10.85 -8.00 4.04
CA ILE A 131 12.29 -8.16 3.77
C ILE A 131 12.63 -7.59 2.39
N ALA A 132 11.85 -7.94 1.37
CA ALA A 132 12.09 -7.45 0.02
C ALA A 132 11.91 -5.93 -0.08
N ALA A 133 10.99 -5.34 0.68
CA ALA A 133 10.83 -3.89 0.81
C ALA A 133 12.05 -3.25 1.49
N TRP A 134 12.56 -3.83 2.58
CA TRP A 134 13.74 -3.33 3.28
C TRP A 134 14.99 -3.27 2.40
N VAL A 135 15.22 -4.33 1.63
CA VAL A 135 16.37 -4.45 0.73
C VAL A 135 16.24 -3.47 -0.44
N ARG A 136 15.05 -3.39 -1.05
CA ARG A 136 14.79 -2.48 -2.19
C ARG A 136 14.67 -1.01 -1.79
N ALA A 137 14.48 -0.70 -0.51
CA ALA A 137 14.40 0.68 -0.04
C ALA A 137 15.64 1.50 -0.42
N SER A 138 16.81 0.89 -0.60
CA SER A 138 18.00 1.60 -1.10
C SER A 138 17.84 2.22 -2.50
N MET A 139 16.86 1.76 -3.28
CA MET A 139 16.55 2.23 -4.63
C MET A 139 15.59 3.44 -4.65
N THR A 140 15.00 3.82 -3.50
CA THR A 140 14.06 4.95 -3.42
C THR A 140 14.79 6.30 -3.40
N LEU A 141 14.06 7.38 -3.66
CA LEU A 141 14.62 8.74 -3.76
C LEU A 141 15.33 9.22 -2.47
N ASP A 142 14.83 8.82 -1.30
CA ASP A 142 15.39 9.14 0.02
C ASP A 142 16.39 8.09 0.52
N ARG A 143 16.83 7.18 -0.36
CA ARG A 143 17.64 5.99 -0.02
C ARG A 143 17.00 5.10 1.05
N GLY A 144 15.67 5.17 1.16
CA GLY A 144 14.87 4.21 1.91
C GLY A 144 14.63 4.58 3.36
N ALA A 145 14.94 5.81 3.78
CA ALA A 145 14.82 6.21 5.19
C ALA A 145 13.37 6.10 5.69
N ALA A 146 12.41 6.68 4.97
CA ALA A 146 11.01 6.64 5.33
C ALA A 146 10.43 5.22 5.20
N LEU A 147 10.65 4.57 4.07
CA LEU A 147 10.15 3.22 3.81
C LEU A 147 10.67 2.22 4.86
N ARG A 148 11.96 2.25 5.21
CA ARG A 148 12.53 1.37 6.23
C ARG A 148 11.91 1.62 7.60
N ALA A 149 11.72 2.87 8.00
CA ALA A 149 11.07 3.19 9.27
C ALA A 149 9.63 2.64 9.34
N ASP A 150 8.87 2.74 8.26
CA ASP A 150 7.49 2.24 8.21
C ASP A 150 7.42 0.71 8.18
N ILE A 151 8.31 0.05 7.43
CA ILE A 151 8.43 -1.42 7.43
C ILE A 151 8.87 -1.94 8.80
N ASP A 152 9.85 -1.30 9.46
CA ASP A 152 10.30 -1.70 10.80
C ASP A 152 9.13 -1.66 11.79
N ARG A 153 8.34 -0.58 11.74
CA ARG A 153 7.15 -0.43 12.57
C ARG A 153 6.12 -1.53 12.30
N LEU A 154 5.82 -1.80 11.03
CA LEU A 154 4.88 -2.86 10.63
C LEU A 154 5.33 -4.23 11.10
N VAL A 155 6.63 -4.53 10.96
CA VAL A 155 7.20 -5.82 11.34
C VAL A 155 7.16 -6.01 12.86
N LEU A 156 7.66 -5.03 13.61
CA LEU A 156 7.81 -5.12 15.06
C LEU A 156 6.48 -5.07 15.81
N GLN A 157 5.58 -4.16 15.44
CA GLN A 157 4.36 -3.91 16.20
C GLN A 157 3.23 -4.90 15.88
N ALA A 158 3.38 -5.62 14.77
CA ALA A 158 2.24 -6.23 14.12
C ALA A 158 2.56 -7.62 13.59
N LEU A 159 3.49 -7.73 12.64
CA LEU A 159 3.74 -8.98 11.94
C LEU A 159 4.38 -10.05 12.84
N ILE A 160 5.42 -9.71 13.60
CA ILE A 160 6.08 -10.66 14.51
C ILE A 160 5.10 -11.15 15.60
N PRO A 161 4.37 -10.26 16.32
CA PRO A 161 3.35 -10.70 17.28
C PRO A 161 2.25 -11.59 16.68
N GLU A 162 1.82 -11.32 15.44
CA GLU A 162 0.81 -12.13 14.76
C GLU A 162 1.36 -13.49 14.33
N ARG A 163 2.55 -13.54 13.74
CA ARG A 163 3.20 -14.80 13.34
C ARG A 163 3.46 -15.70 14.54
N ALA A 164 3.98 -15.16 15.63
CA ALA A 164 4.24 -15.94 16.85
C ALA A 164 2.95 -16.55 17.43
N ARG A 165 1.84 -15.79 17.44
CA ARG A 165 0.53 -16.29 17.88
C ARG A 165 -0.06 -17.34 16.94
N ALA A 166 0.13 -17.19 15.63
CA ALA A 166 -0.40 -18.11 14.62
C ALA A 166 0.18 -19.54 14.73
N LEU A 167 1.32 -19.72 15.39
CA LEU A 167 1.94 -21.04 15.59
C LEU A 167 1.16 -21.94 16.57
N GLY A 168 0.23 -21.38 17.37
CA GLY A 168 -0.59 -22.17 18.30
C GLY A 168 0.21 -22.86 19.42
N LEU A 169 1.39 -22.34 19.76
CA LEU A 169 2.30 -22.91 20.76
C LEU A 169 1.89 -22.53 22.20
N SER A 170 2.57 -23.11 23.19
CA SER A 170 2.44 -22.65 24.58
C SER A 170 2.99 -21.23 24.74
N ALA A 171 2.58 -20.52 25.80
CA ALA A 171 3.01 -19.13 26.03
C ALA A 171 4.55 -18.96 26.03
N LYS A 172 5.27 -19.90 26.65
CA LYS A 172 6.74 -19.90 26.70
C LYS A 172 7.36 -20.09 25.31
N GLU A 173 6.82 -21.01 24.52
CA GLU A 173 7.30 -21.27 23.16
C GLU A 173 6.95 -20.12 22.21
N THR A 174 5.79 -19.48 22.37
CA THR A 174 5.42 -18.25 21.64
C THR A 174 6.38 -17.10 21.94
N GLU A 175 6.77 -16.91 23.21
CA GLU A 175 7.76 -15.90 23.60
C GLU A 175 9.14 -16.18 22.98
N GLN A 176 9.58 -17.45 22.98
CA GLN A 176 10.82 -17.87 22.32
C GLN A 176 10.77 -17.65 20.81
N ALA A 177 9.66 -18.01 20.14
CA ALA A 177 9.46 -17.78 18.72
C ALA A 177 9.48 -16.28 18.38
N HIS A 178 8.83 -15.46 19.20
CA HIS A 178 8.84 -14.00 19.07
C HIS A 178 10.27 -13.45 19.17
N ALA A 179 11.04 -13.86 20.18
CA ALA A 179 12.43 -13.44 20.34
C ALA A 179 13.32 -13.88 19.16
N GLY A 180 13.11 -15.09 18.64
CA GLY A 180 13.81 -15.60 17.45
C GLY A 180 13.53 -14.76 16.20
N MET A 181 12.27 -14.40 15.97
CA MET A 181 11.87 -13.56 14.83
C MET A 181 12.43 -12.13 14.94
N LEU A 182 12.51 -11.56 16.16
CA LEU A 182 13.18 -10.28 16.37
C LEU A 182 14.66 -10.34 16.01
N ALA A 183 15.36 -11.41 16.44
CA ALA A 183 16.77 -11.60 16.12
C ALA A 183 17.01 -11.77 14.61
N GLU A 184 16.13 -12.51 13.91
CA GLU A 184 16.15 -12.64 12.45
C GLU A 184 15.98 -11.28 11.77
N TRP A 185 14.99 -10.49 12.20
CA TRP A 185 14.75 -9.16 11.65
C TRP A 185 15.95 -8.23 11.83
N ASP A 186 16.53 -8.18 13.03
CA ASP A 186 17.70 -7.35 13.30
C ASP A 186 18.93 -7.78 12.48
N LEU A 187 19.10 -9.09 12.24
CA LEU A 187 20.15 -9.59 11.37
C LEU A 187 19.96 -9.12 9.93
N ILE A 188 18.72 -9.18 9.41
CA ILE A 188 18.39 -8.68 8.07
C ILE A 188 18.71 -7.19 7.97
N LYS A 189 18.27 -6.38 8.94
CA LYS A 189 18.56 -4.94 8.97
C LYS A 189 20.06 -4.67 8.96
N LYS A 190 20.84 -5.37 9.79
CA LYS A 190 22.30 -5.21 9.85
C LYS A 190 23.00 -5.56 8.53
N ASN A 191 22.53 -6.58 7.83
CA ASN A 191 23.15 -7.05 6.59
C ASN A 191 22.86 -6.13 5.40
N TRP A 192 21.72 -5.43 5.40
CA TRP A 192 21.22 -4.70 4.23
C TRP A 192 21.08 -3.18 4.41
N SER A 193 21.55 -2.62 5.53
CA SER A 193 21.46 -1.17 5.81
C SER A 193 22.81 -0.44 5.84
N ARG A 194 23.84 -1.03 5.20
CA ARG A 194 25.13 -0.38 5.00
C ARG A 194 25.11 0.57 3.81
#